data_AF-A0AAW0KA56-F1
#
_entry.id   AF-A0AAW0KA56-F1
#
_cell.length_a   1.000
_cell.length_b   1.000
_cell.length_c   1.000
_cell.angle_alpha   90.00
_cell.angle_beta   90.00
_cell.angle_gamma   90.00
#
_symmetry.space_group_name_H-M   'P 1'
#
loop_
_entity.id
_entity.type
_entity.pdbx_description
1 polymer ?
#
loop_
_entity_poly.entity_id
_entity_poly.type
_entity_poly.pdbx_seq_one_letter_code
_entity_poly.pdbx_strand_id
1 'polypeptide(L)'
;MERGSHCVGGGGDENAKEKRTFSHGSYLEDDYDDDDTSGNCSFDEAVMLFNDREYYKCHDYLEALWNMAQEPTRTLIHGILQCAVGFHHLFNQNHKGAMMELGEGLCKLRKMNFVSGPFHQFEQEISAVLDFIYQTQIELAACTDDLCLTMDRSKRSYQLLGGYDTRQHLYSLQSDPNQIVYIMFCPQRSYGTNMAPRVKLPILNATKEHLLAFEYR
;
A
#
# COMPACT_ATOMS: atom_id res chain seq x y z
N MET A 1 -6.11 -44.65 -63.76
CA MET A 1 -4.79 -44.92 -64.38
C MET A 1 -3.80 -44.04 -63.65
N GLU A 2 -3.33 -44.48 -62.49
CA GLU A 2 -2.09 -45.26 -62.29
C GLU A 2 -0.80 -44.48 -62.54
N ARG A 3 -0.14 -44.19 -61.40
CA ARG A 3 1.29 -44.32 -61.06
C ARG A 3 2.37 -43.77 -62.01
N GLY A 4 3.23 -42.94 -61.42
CA GLY A 4 4.64 -42.78 -61.81
C GLY A 4 5.47 -42.37 -60.60
N SER A 5 6.16 -43.35 -59.99
CA SER A 5 7.24 -43.16 -59.02
C SER A 5 8.50 -42.63 -59.70
N HIS A 6 9.31 -41.80 -59.02
CA HIS A 6 10.76 -42.03 -58.85
C HIS A 6 11.38 -40.99 -57.92
N CYS A 7 12.49 -41.40 -57.29
CA CYS A 7 13.00 -40.93 -56.02
C CYS A 7 14.42 -40.33 -56.12
N VAL A 8 14.79 -39.57 -55.08
CA VAL A 8 16.13 -39.34 -54.47
C VAL A 8 17.10 -38.26 -55.02
N GLY A 9 17.53 -37.40 -54.07
CA GLY A 9 18.85 -36.75 -53.96
C GLY A 9 18.76 -35.22 -53.85
N GLY A 10 19.29 -34.48 -52.87
CA GLY A 10 20.20 -34.72 -51.74
C GLY A 10 20.91 -33.38 -51.39
N GLY A 11 21.22 -33.11 -50.11
CA GLY A 11 21.99 -31.96 -49.59
C GLY A 11 21.11 -30.82 -49.03
N GLY A 12 21.08 -30.53 -47.72
CA GLY A 12 22.13 -29.88 -46.89
C GLY A 12 22.06 -28.36 -47.14
N ASP A 13 21.75 -27.42 -46.24
CA ASP A 13 21.96 -27.25 -44.80
C ASP A 13 20.69 -26.61 -44.18
N GLU A 14 20.17 -27.04 -43.03
CA GLU A 14 20.68 -26.72 -41.68
C GLU A 14 20.97 -25.22 -41.45
N ASN A 15 19.96 -24.45 -41.03
CA ASN A 15 20.17 -23.72 -39.78
C ASN A 15 18.88 -23.49 -38.99
N ALA A 16 18.98 -23.88 -37.73
CA ALA A 16 17.91 -24.12 -36.81
C ALA A 16 17.46 -22.83 -36.11
N LYS A 17 16.22 -22.89 -35.62
CA LYS A 17 15.65 -21.97 -34.65
C LYS A 17 16.57 -21.90 -33.44
N GLU A 18 17.22 -20.76 -33.22
CA GLU A 18 17.96 -20.48 -32.00
C GLU A 18 16.96 -20.25 -30.85
N LYS A 19 16.64 -21.33 -30.16
CA LYS A 19 16.11 -21.30 -28.80
C LYS A 19 17.29 -20.97 -27.90
N ARG A 20 17.29 -19.79 -27.26
CA ARG A 20 18.19 -19.54 -26.13
C ARG A 20 17.72 -20.34 -24.92
N THR A 21 18.18 -21.58 -24.86
CA THR A 21 18.44 -22.30 -23.62
C THR A 21 19.85 -21.92 -23.17
N PHE A 22 19.98 -21.30 -21.99
CA PHE A 22 21.25 -21.21 -21.30
C PHE A 22 21.18 -22.16 -20.11
N SER A 23 22.00 -23.20 -20.17
CA SER A 23 22.17 -24.22 -19.14
C SER A 23 23.35 -23.87 -18.23
N HIS A 24 23.10 -24.02 -16.92
CA HIS A 24 24.05 -24.48 -15.89
C HIS A 24 25.35 -23.69 -15.64
N GLY A 25 25.30 -22.81 -14.63
CA GLY A 25 26.31 -22.70 -13.56
C GLY A 25 25.53 -22.78 -12.24
N SER A 26 25.65 -23.77 -11.36
CA SER A 26 26.77 -24.22 -10.51
C SER A 26 27.21 -23.16 -9.49
N TYR A 27 26.94 -23.48 -8.21
CA TYR A 27 27.22 -22.78 -6.95
C TYR A 27 26.46 -21.44 -6.77
N LEU A 28 25.52 -21.30 -5.84
CA LEU A 28 25.59 -21.59 -4.40
C LEU A 28 24.28 -22.22 -3.90
N GLU A 29 24.38 -23.29 -3.10
CA GLU A 29 23.33 -23.65 -2.16
C GLU A 29 23.36 -22.57 -1.08
N ASP A 30 22.55 -21.52 -1.25
CA ASP A 30 22.20 -20.68 -0.12
C ASP A 30 21.27 -21.53 0.73
N ASP A 31 21.84 -22.14 1.78
CA ASP A 31 21.11 -22.57 2.96
C ASP A 31 20.27 -21.37 3.40
N TYR A 32 19.01 -21.33 2.97
CA TYR A 32 18.00 -20.60 3.70
C TYR A 32 17.90 -21.33 5.03
N ASP A 33 18.70 -20.88 6.00
CA ASP A 33 18.36 -21.01 7.40
C ASP A 33 16.89 -20.56 7.47
N ASP A 34 16.02 -21.56 7.60
CA ASP A 34 14.68 -21.46 8.15
C ASP A 34 14.88 -20.95 9.57
N ASP A 35 15.23 -19.66 9.67
CA ASP A 35 15.24 -18.93 10.91
C ASP A 35 13.78 -18.82 11.29
N ASP A 36 13.36 -19.85 12.03
CA ASP A 36 12.24 -19.92 12.93
C ASP A 36 12.37 -18.81 14.00
N THR A 37 12.46 -17.56 13.53
CA THR A 37 12.01 -16.38 14.26
C THR A 37 10.51 -16.26 14.01
N SER A 38 9.78 -17.35 14.24
CA SER A 38 8.40 -17.29 14.72
C SER A 38 8.42 -16.75 16.16
N GLY A 39 9.04 -15.58 16.35
CA GLY A 39 8.94 -14.80 17.56
C GLY A 39 7.53 -14.26 17.61
N ASN A 40 6.61 -15.06 18.17
CA ASN A 40 5.18 -14.78 18.40
C ASN A 40 4.77 -13.34 18.05
N CYS A 41 4.57 -13.04 16.76
CA CYS A 41 4.14 -11.72 16.34
C CYS A 41 2.78 -11.46 16.97
N SER A 42 2.67 -10.49 17.87
CA SER A 42 1.41 -10.16 18.53
C SER A 42 0.73 -8.97 17.86
N PHE A 43 -0.60 -8.96 17.94
CA PHE A 43 -1.36 -7.81 17.45
C PHE A 43 -1.03 -6.52 18.23
N ASP A 44 -0.75 -6.63 19.54
CA ASP A 44 -0.39 -5.47 20.37
C ASP A 44 0.98 -4.87 19.95
N GLU A 45 1.95 -5.70 19.57
CA GLU A 45 3.22 -5.22 19.00
C GLU A 45 3.00 -4.53 17.65
N ALA A 46 2.16 -5.10 16.79
CA ALA A 46 1.82 -4.45 15.52
C ALA A 46 1.18 -3.07 15.74
N VAL A 47 0.31 -2.94 16.74
CA VAL A 47 -0.30 -1.67 17.16
C VAL A 47 0.76 -0.68 17.65
N MET A 48 1.70 -1.13 18.49
CA MET A 48 2.82 -0.30 18.95
C MET A 48 3.65 0.21 17.77
N LEU A 49 4.05 -0.68 16.85
CA LEU A 49 4.81 -0.32 15.66
C LEU A 49 4.06 0.70 14.79
N PHE A 50 2.74 0.53 14.62
CA PHE A 50 1.91 1.49 13.89
C PHE A 50 1.97 2.88 14.54
N ASN A 51 1.77 2.94 15.86
CA ASN A 51 1.71 4.19 16.62
C ASN A 51 3.09 4.86 16.74
N ASP A 52 4.17 4.08 16.72
CA ASP A 52 5.57 4.57 16.65
C ASP A 52 5.99 4.97 15.23
N ARG A 53 5.10 4.81 14.24
CA ARG A 53 5.30 5.13 12.82
C ARG A 53 6.31 4.22 12.11
N GLU A 54 6.60 3.07 12.69
CA GLU A 54 7.40 1.99 12.09
C GLU A 54 6.53 1.18 11.10
N TYR A 55 5.91 1.89 10.14
CA TYR A 55 4.85 1.34 9.29
C TYR A 55 5.24 0.13 8.47
N TYR A 56 6.49 0.07 8.00
CA TYR A 56 7.00 -1.08 7.25
C TYR A 56 7.11 -2.33 8.13
N LYS A 57 7.68 -2.20 9.33
CA LYS A 57 7.74 -3.32 10.29
C LYS A 57 6.34 -3.72 10.76
N CYS A 58 5.46 -2.75 10.98
CA CYS A 58 4.06 -3.00 11.30
C CYS A 58 3.38 -3.83 10.21
N HIS A 59 3.61 -3.50 8.94
CA HIS A 59 3.13 -4.28 7.80
C HIS A 59 3.59 -5.74 7.90
N ASP A 60 4.90 -5.99 8.10
CA ASP A 60 5.44 -7.34 8.14
C ASP A 60 4.85 -8.17 9.30
N TYR A 61 4.68 -7.55 10.47
CA TYR A 61 4.02 -8.18 11.63
C TYR A 61 2.55 -8.51 11.34
N LEU A 62 1.81 -7.58 10.74
CA LEU A 62 0.42 -7.80 10.37
C LEU A 62 0.28 -8.82 9.24
N GLU A 63 1.25 -8.95 8.35
CA GLU A 63 1.25 -9.94 7.27
C GLU A 63 1.36 -11.36 7.84
N ALA A 64 2.27 -11.58 8.80
CA ALA A 64 2.38 -12.85 9.51
C ALA A 64 1.06 -13.22 10.21
N LEU A 65 0.45 -12.26 10.92
CA LEU A 65 -0.86 -12.44 11.57
C LEU A 65 -1.98 -12.70 10.56
N TRP A 66 -1.99 -11.96 9.45
CA TRP A 66 -2.98 -12.09 8.38
C TRP A 66 -2.93 -13.47 7.75
N ASN A 67 -1.74 -13.99 7.47
CA ASN A 67 -1.54 -15.32 6.88
C ASN A 67 -2.17 -16.42 7.72
N MET A 68 -2.14 -16.29 9.05
CA MET A 68 -2.70 -17.26 9.99
C MET A 68 -4.17 -17.02 10.35
N ALA A 69 -4.71 -15.84 10.06
CA ALA A 69 -6.07 -15.46 10.44
C ALA A 69 -7.15 -16.05 9.52
N GLN A 70 -8.32 -16.34 10.10
CA GLN A 70 -9.54 -16.72 9.40
C GLN A 70 -10.52 -15.55 9.33
N GLU A 71 -11.49 -15.63 8.42
CA GLU A 71 -12.57 -14.65 8.37
C GLU A 71 -13.44 -14.74 9.64
N PRO A 72 -13.95 -13.60 10.16
CA PRO A 72 -13.85 -12.25 9.61
C PRO A 72 -12.60 -11.46 10.01
N THR A 73 -11.83 -11.94 10.99
CA THR A 73 -10.62 -11.27 11.51
C THR A 73 -9.56 -11.03 10.43
N ARG A 74 -9.41 -11.98 9.50
CA ARG A 74 -8.50 -11.87 8.36
C ARG A 74 -8.75 -10.59 7.56
N THR A 75 -10.02 -10.25 7.27
CA THR A 75 -10.35 -9.01 6.56
C THR A 75 -9.97 -7.77 7.35
N LEU A 76 -10.19 -7.76 8.67
CA LEU A 76 -9.82 -6.63 9.53
C LEU A 76 -8.30 -6.42 9.56
N ILE A 77 -7.52 -7.47 9.81
CA ILE A 77 -6.05 -7.40 9.84
C ILE A 77 -5.53 -6.92 8.48
N HIS A 78 -6.08 -7.44 7.39
CA HIS A 78 -5.69 -7.01 6.04
C HIS A 78 -6.00 -5.52 5.81
N GLY A 79 -7.12 -5.01 6.32
CA GLY A 79 -7.44 -3.59 6.27
C GLY A 79 -6.39 -2.72 6.99
N ILE A 80 -5.97 -3.12 8.18
CA ILE A 80 -4.97 -2.41 8.98
C ILE A 80 -3.58 -2.51 8.32
N LEU A 81 -3.21 -3.70 7.82
CA LEU A 81 -1.98 -3.96 7.08
C LEU A 81 -1.82 -3.01 5.89
N GLN A 82 -2.88 -2.86 5.09
CA GLN A 82 -2.87 -1.93 3.95
C GLN A 82 -2.74 -0.47 4.39
N CYS A 83 -3.35 -0.10 5.52
CA CYS A 83 -3.17 1.24 6.06
C CYS A 83 -1.70 1.49 6.44
N ALA A 84 -1.01 0.52 7.03
CA ALA A 84 0.40 0.63 7.38
C ALA A 84 1.27 0.85 6.13
N VAL A 85 1.21 -0.02 5.12
CA VAL A 85 2.00 0.16 3.90
C VAL A 85 1.60 1.43 3.11
N GLY A 86 0.33 1.84 3.20
CA GLY A 86 -0.14 3.12 2.67
C GLY A 86 0.57 4.33 3.30
N PHE A 87 0.73 4.35 4.63
CA PHE A 87 1.53 5.38 5.30
C PHE A 87 3.02 5.30 4.96
N HIS A 88 3.58 4.09 4.87
CA HIS A 88 4.96 3.91 4.42
C HIS A 88 5.19 4.54 3.04
N HIS A 89 4.27 4.30 2.10
CA HIS A 89 4.30 4.94 0.78
C HIS A 89 4.18 6.46 0.85
N LEU A 90 3.27 6.99 1.68
CA LEU A 90 3.06 8.44 1.82
C LEU A 90 4.35 9.14 2.23
N PHE A 91 5.01 8.63 3.29
CA PHE A 91 6.23 9.24 3.82
C PHE A 91 7.48 8.97 2.96
N ASN A 92 7.41 8.01 2.04
CA ASN A 92 8.40 7.76 0.99
C ASN A 92 8.07 8.41 -0.35
N GLN A 93 7.19 9.42 -0.35
CA GLN A 93 6.84 10.24 -1.52
C GLN A 93 6.15 9.45 -2.66
N ASN A 94 5.64 8.25 -2.36
CA ASN A 94 4.80 7.48 -3.26
C ASN A 94 3.32 7.78 -2.97
N HIS A 95 2.87 8.97 -3.35
CA HIS A 95 1.50 9.43 -3.05
C HIS A 95 0.43 8.58 -3.72
N LYS A 96 0.71 8.07 -4.94
CA LYS A 96 -0.19 7.17 -5.67
C LYS A 96 -0.35 5.83 -4.94
N GLY A 97 0.76 5.21 -4.53
CA GLY A 97 0.74 4.00 -3.73
C GLY A 97 0.01 4.21 -2.41
N ALA A 98 0.27 5.34 -1.75
CA ALA A 98 -0.42 5.71 -0.51
C ALA A 98 -1.94 5.77 -0.68
N MET A 99 -2.45 6.50 -1.68
CA MET A 99 -3.89 6.60 -1.95
C MET A 99 -4.52 5.24 -2.31
N MET A 100 -3.79 4.40 -3.05
CA MET A 100 -4.26 3.07 -3.42
C MET A 100 -4.41 2.17 -2.19
N GLU A 101 -3.34 2.01 -1.41
CA GLU A 101 -3.34 1.11 -0.24
C GLU A 101 -4.25 1.62 0.88
N LEU A 102 -4.25 2.94 1.18
CA LEU A 102 -5.17 3.51 2.16
C LEU A 102 -6.63 3.36 1.71
N GLY A 103 -6.92 3.51 0.42
CA GLY A 103 -8.26 3.33 -0.14
C GLY A 103 -8.74 1.88 -0.06
N GLU A 104 -7.88 0.92 -0.35
CA GLU A 104 -8.20 -0.50 -0.22
C GLU A 104 -8.36 -0.93 1.24
N GLY A 105 -7.47 -0.46 2.13
CA GLY A 105 -7.54 -0.68 3.56
C GLY A 105 -8.85 -0.15 4.14
N LEU A 106 -9.21 1.09 3.81
CA LEU A 106 -10.47 1.71 4.22
C LEU A 106 -11.71 0.94 3.73
N CYS A 107 -11.69 0.42 2.50
CA CYS A 107 -12.76 -0.42 1.97
C CYS A 107 -12.95 -1.68 2.82
N LYS A 108 -11.85 -2.32 3.25
CA LYS A 108 -11.89 -3.51 4.13
C LYS A 108 -12.40 -3.14 5.53
N LEU A 109 -11.93 -2.04 6.12
CA LEU A 109 -12.41 -1.56 7.42
C LEU A 109 -13.92 -1.28 7.42
N ARG A 110 -14.44 -0.65 6.36
CA ARG A 110 -15.88 -0.37 6.22
C ARG A 110 -16.73 -1.63 6.12
N LYS A 111 -16.24 -2.68 5.46
CA LYS A 111 -16.95 -3.98 5.37
C LYS A 111 -17.17 -4.62 6.74
N MET A 112 -16.39 -4.25 7.74
CA MET A 112 -16.55 -4.75 9.11
C MET A 112 -17.77 -4.15 9.83
N ASN A 113 -18.35 -3.05 9.30
CA ASN A 113 -19.55 -2.39 9.82
C ASN A 113 -19.48 -2.05 11.32
N PHE A 114 -18.30 -1.64 11.82
CA PHE A 114 -18.18 -1.17 13.19
C PHE A 114 -18.96 0.13 13.39
N VAL A 115 -19.81 0.17 14.42
CA VAL A 115 -20.62 1.35 14.77
C VAL A 115 -19.93 2.20 15.85
N SER A 116 -18.99 1.61 16.60
CA SER A 116 -18.27 2.25 17.69
C SER A 116 -17.00 1.47 18.04
N GLY A 117 -16.20 2.01 18.97
CA GLY A 117 -14.97 1.37 19.45
C GLY A 117 -13.74 1.74 18.62
N PRO A 118 -12.58 1.16 18.96
CA PRO A 118 -11.30 1.60 18.43
C PRO A 118 -11.14 1.38 16.93
N PHE A 119 -11.68 0.28 16.38
CA PHE A 119 -11.63 0.03 14.94
C PHE A 119 -12.53 0.99 14.14
N HIS A 120 -13.67 1.41 14.69
CA HIS A 120 -14.49 2.45 14.07
C HIS A 120 -13.78 3.81 14.10
N GLN A 121 -13.17 4.18 15.24
CA GLN A 121 -12.40 5.42 15.34
C GLN A 121 -11.24 5.44 14.35
N PHE A 122 -10.50 4.33 14.26
CA PHE A 122 -9.41 4.18 13.29
C PHE A 122 -9.90 4.30 11.85
N GLU A 123 -11.02 3.66 11.49
CA GLU A 123 -11.65 3.79 10.17
C GLU A 123 -11.99 5.25 9.82
N GLN A 124 -12.56 6.00 10.77
CA GLN A 124 -12.86 7.43 10.59
C GLN A 124 -11.59 8.26 10.38
N GLU A 125 -10.53 8.00 11.15
CA GLU A 125 -9.25 8.69 11.03
C GLU A 125 -8.56 8.39 9.69
N ILE A 126 -8.57 7.13 9.24
CA ILE A 126 -8.07 6.73 7.91
C ILE A 126 -8.87 7.41 6.80
N SER A 127 -10.20 7.49 6.93
CA SER A 127 -11.04 8.21 5.95
C SER A 127 -10.65 9.68 5.86
N ALA A 128 -10.45 10.35 7.00
CA ALA A 128 -10.05 11.75 7.02
C ALA A 128 -8.67 11.98 6.36
N VAL A 129 -7.71 11.08 6.60
CA VAL A 129 -6.40 11.13 5.94
C VAL A 129 -6.51 10.93 4.43
N LEU A 130 -7.28 9.93 3.98
CA LEU A 130 -7.42 9.65 2.55
C LEU A 130 -8.08 10.84 1.82
N ASP A 131 -9.13 11.41 2.40
CA ASP A 131 -9.77 12.62 1.88
C ASP A 131 -8.81 13.81 1.84
N PHE A 132 -7.97 13.98 2.88
CA PHE A 132 -6.94 15.02 2.93
C PHE A 132 -5.88 14.86 1.83
N ILE A 133 -5.33 13.65 1.64
CA ILE A 133 -4.35 13.38 0.58
C ILE A 133 -4.98 13.65 -0.78
N TYR A 134 -6.22 13.18 -1.00
CA TYR A 134 -6.92 13.42 -2.25
C TYR A 134 -7.11 14.92 -2.54
N GLN A 135 -7.59 15.69 -1.56
CA GLN A 135 -7.84 17.11 -1.72
C GLN A 135 -6.57 17.91 -2.02
N THR A 136 -5.47 17.56 -1.34
CA THR A 136 -4.18 18.24 -1.52
C THR A 136 -3.52 17.89 -2.85
N GLN A 137 -3.67 16.65 -3.35
CA GLN A 137 -3.22 16.25 -4.68
C GLN A 137 -4.03 16.93 -5.80
N ILE A 138 -5.34 17.16 -5.61
CA ILE A 138 -6.14 17.98 -6.53
C ILE A 138 -5.64 19.42 -6.56
N GLU A 139 -5.43 20.02 -5.39
CA GLU A 139 -4.96 21.41 -5.27
C GLU A 139 -3.63 21.62 -6.00
N LEU A 140 -2.71 20.66 -5.86
CA LEU A 140 -1.44 20.62 -6.60
C LEU A 140 -1.65 20.58 -8.11
N ALA A 141 -2.47 19.65 -8.59
CA ALA A 141 -2.73 19.49 -10.02
C ALA A 141 -3.44 20.70 -10.62
N ALA A 142 -4.31 21.38 -9.86
CA ALA A 142 -4.96 22.62 -10.28
C ALA A 142 -3.99 23.80 -10.40
N CYS A 143 -2.88 23.77 -9.66
CA CYS A 143 -1.82 24.78 -9.71
C CYS A 143 -0.75 24.51 -10.78
N THR A 144 -0.83 23.39 -11.49
CA THR A 144 -0.01 23.10 -12.68
C THR A 144 -0.81 23.43 -13.93
N ASP A 145 -0.30 24.34 -14.76
CA ASP A 145 -1.03 25.03 -15.83
C ASP A 145 -1.56 24.15 -16.99
N ASP A 146 -1.31 22.84 -17.04
CA ASP A 146 -1.46 22.07 -18.29
C ASP A 146 -2.73 21.22 -18.46
N LEU A 147 -3.55 20.95 -17.44
CA LEU A 147 -4.87 20.32 -17.67
C LEU A 147 -5.77 20.37 -16.44
N CYS A 148 -6.73 21.30 -16.39
CA CYS A 148 -7.75 21.34 -15.36
C CYS A 148 -8.78 20.22 -15.60
N LEU A 149 -8.45 19.00 -15.19
CA LEU A 149 -9.38 17.86 -15.21
C LEU A 149 -10.27 17.90 -13.97
N THR A 150 -11.59 17.83 -14.16
CA THR A 150 -12.54 17.66 -13.07
C THR A 150 -12.35 16.30 -12.41
N MET A 151 -11.87 16.29 -11.17
CA MET A 151 -11.64 15.05 -10.41
C MET A 151 -12.89 14.63 -9.63
N ASP A 152 -13.65 13.68 -10.19
CA ASP A 152 -14.96 13.22 -9.70
C ASP A 152 -14.89 12.07 -8.66
N ARG A 153 -13.71 11.81 -8.07
CA ARG A 153 -13.45 10.69 -7.14
C ARG A 153 -13.65 9.28 -7.75
N SER A 154 -13.78 9.16 -9.07
CA SER A 154 -13.88 7.86 -9.74
C SER A 154 -12.51 7.16 -9.89
N LYS A 155 -12.51 5.83 -10.05
CA LYS A 155 -11.32 5.02 -10.37
C LYS A 155 -10.50 5.61 -11.53
N ARG A 156 -11.18 6.22 -12.51
CA ARG A 156 -10.57 6.85 -13.70
C ARG A 156 -9.88 8.16 -13.36
N SER A 157 -10.46 8.98 -12.49
CA SER A 157 -9.82 10.19 -11.95
C SER A 157 -8.49 9.86 -11.25
N TYR A 158 -8.42 8.74 -10.51
CA TYR A 158 -7.16 8.31 -9.88
C TYR A 158 -6.09 7.86 -10.88
N GLN A 159 -6.46 7.30 -12.04
CA GLN A 159 -5.50 6.92 -13.07
C GLN A 159 -4.85 8.14 -13.73
N LEU A 160 -5.56 9.27 -13.77
CA LEU A 160 -5.10 10.53 -14.36
C LEU A 160 -4.11 11.30 -13.48
N LEU A 161 -4.03 10.97 -12.18
CA LEU A 161 -2.96 11.44 -11.29
C LEU A 161 -1.57 10.89 -11.68
N GLY A 162 -1.48 9.95 -12.62
CA GLY A 162 -0.26 9.24 -13.03
C GLY A 162 0.79 10.07 -13.79
N GLY A 163 0.59 11.38 -14.00
CA GLY A 163 1.58 12.26 -14.64
C GLY A 163 2.54 12.96 -13.66
N TYR A 164 2.30 12.91 -12.36
CA TYR A 164 3.02 13.70 -11.34
C TYR A 164 4.04 12.85 -10.57
N ASP A 165 4.97 12.20 -11.30
CA ASP A 165 6.05 11.38 -10.73
C ASP A 165 7.26 12.22 -10.28
N THR A 166 7.01 13.36 -9.64
CA THR A 166 8.08 14.09 -8.95
C THR A 166 8.01 13.75 -7.48
N ARG A 167 9.01 12.98 -7.01
CA ARG A 167 9.39 12.78 -5.61
C ARG A 167 9.61 14.12 -4.90
N GLN A 168 8.51 14.78 -4.60
CA GLN A 168 8.48 16.03 -3.86
C GLN A 168 8.07 15.71 -2.43
N HIS A 169 8.82 16.24 -1.47
CA HIS A 169 8.45 16.21 -0.06
C HIS A 169 7.25 17.14 0.18
N LEU A 170 6.06 16.65 -0.17
CA LEU A 170 4.79 17.38 -0.05
C LEU A 170 4.17 17.25 1.34
N TYR A 171 4.46 16.16 2.04
CA TYR A 171 3.90 15.87 3.35
C TYR A 171 5.00 15.82 4.40
N SER A 172 4.74 16.46 5.54
CA SER A 172 5.64 16.47 6.70
C SER A 172 4.84 16.23 7.98
N LEU A 173 5.53 15.83 9.05
CA LEU A 173 4.90 15.60 10.35
C LEU A 173 5.16 16.79 11.28
N GLN A 174 4.12 17.23 11.98
CA GLN A 174 4.23 18.25 13.03
C GLN A 174 3.42 17.82 14.26
N SER A 175 3.97 18.03 15.45
CA SER A 175 3.26 17.80 16.71
C SER A 175 2.74 19.11 17.27
N ASP A 176 1.56 19.08 17.87
CA ASP A 176 1.04 20.20 18.66
C ASP A 176 1.56 20.14 20.12
N PRO A 177 1.27 21.17 20.96
CA PRO A 177 1.67 21.16 22.38
C PRO A 177 1.10 20.00 23.21
N ASN A 178 0.03 19.34 22.73
CA ASN A 178 -0.61 18.21 23.37
C ASN A 178 -0.06 16.86 22.85
N GLN A 179 1.06 16.87 22.12
CA GLN A 179 1.69 15.68 21.51
C GLN A 179 0.83 15.01 20.43
N ILE A 180 -0.21 15.69 19.90
CA ILE A 180 -0.98 15.18 18.77
C ILE A 180 -0.18 15.45 17.50
N VAL A 181 0.08 14.39 16.75
CA VAL A 181 0.82 14.46 15.49
C VAL A 181 -0.15 14.73 14.34
N TYR A 182 0.26 15.60 13.43
CA TYR A 182 -0.46 15.99 12.23
C TYR A 182 0.39 15.76 10.99
N ILE A 183 -0.25 15.30 9.92
CA ILE A 183 0.30 15.33 8.56
C ILE A 183 0.00 16.71 8.00
N MET A 184 1.06 17.45 7.69
CA MET A 184 1.03 18.79 7.11
C MET A 184 1.27 18.70 5.61
N PHE A 185 0.48 19.42 4.83
CA PHE A 185 0.71 19.59 3.40
C PHE A 185 1.50 20.88 3.14
N CYS A 186 2.71 20.75 2.57
CA CYS A 186 3.68 21.83 2.39
C CYS A 186 4.25 21.81 0.95
N PRO A 187 3.52 22.29 -0.07
CA PRO A 187 4.06 22.48 -1.41
C PRO A 187 5.16 23.56 -1.37
N GLN A 188 6.14 23.47 -2.26
CA GLN A 188 7.31 24.38 -2.31
C GLN A 188 6.97 25.86 -2.58
N ARG A 189 5.70 26.22 -2.81
CA ARG A 189 5.24 27.60 -2.94
C ARG A 189 4.59 28.05 -1.64
N SER A 190 5.19 29.07 -1.04
CA SER A 190 4.84 29.66 0.25
C SER A 190 3.33 29.82 0.42
N TYR A 191 2.73 29.06 1.36
CA TYR A 191 1.40 29.40 1.86
C TYR A 191 1.50 30.76 2.56
N GLY A 192 0.99 31.80 1.91
CA GLY A 192 0.89 33.13 2.50
C GLY A 192 -0.12 33.09 3.65
N THR A 193 0.35 33.36 4.88
CA THR A 193 -0.42 33.71 6.10
C THR A 193 -1.55 32.79 6.59
N ASN A 194 -2.06 31.85 5.80
CA ASN A 194 -3.02 30.82 6.22
C ASN A 194 -2.26 29.58 6.70
N MET A 195 -2.70 28.99 7.82
CA MET A 195 -2.11 27.76 8.35
C MET A 195 -2.14 26.68 7.24
N ALA A 196 -0.98 26.06 6.99
CA ALA A 196 -0.88 24.97 6.01
C ALA A 196 -1.92 23.89 6.31
N PRO A 197 -2.63 23.36 5.29
CA PRO A 197 -3.61 22.30 5.49
C PRO A 197 -3.01 21.12 6.26
N ARG A 198 -3.77 20.58 7.21
CA ARG A 198 -3.32 19.46 8.03
C ARG A 198 -4.43 18.51 8.40
N VAL A 199 -4.06 17.26 8.64
CA VAL A 199 -4.93 16.19 9.17
C VAL A 199 -4.23 15.50 10.33
N LYS A 200 -4.99 15.04 11.33
CA LYS A 200 -4.43 14.26 12.44
C LYS A 200 -3.83 12.96 11.87
N LEU A 201 -2.62 12.61 12.32
CA LEU A 201 -2.04 11.31 12.03
C LEU A 201 -2.80 10.24 12.82
N PRO A 202 -3.37 9.21 12.16
CA PRO A 202 -4.16 8.21 12.84
C PRO A 202 -3.35 7.43 13.86
N ILE A 203 -4.01 7.07 14.96
CA ILE A 203 -3.48 6.15 15.97
C ILE A 203 -4.41 4.96 16.09
N LEU A 204 -3.84 3.76 16.20
CA LEU A 204 -4.61 2.55 16.42
C LEU A 204 -4.71 2.30 17.92
N ASN A 205 -5.86 2.61 18.51
CA ASN A 205 -6.14 2.38 19.94
C ASN A 205 -6.81 1.02 20.19
N ALA A 206 -6.34 -0.03 19.51
CA ALA A 206 -6.88 -1.38 19.62
C ALA A 206 -5.90 -2.31 20.34
N THR A 207 -6.42 -3.40 20.88
CA THR A 207 -5.62 -4.45 21.54
C THR A 207 -6.06 -5.82 21.03
N LYS A 208 -5.30 -6.86 21.37
CA LYS A 208 -5.66 -8.25 21.07
C LYS A 208 -7.04 -8.62 21.63
N GLU A 209 -7.44 -8.10 22.79
CA GLU A 209 -8.78 -8.35 23.35
C GLU A 209 -9.89 -7.79 22.45
N HIS A 210 -9.67 -6.62 21.84
CA HIS A 210 -10.62 -6.06 20.88
C HIS A 210 -10.74 -6.94 19.63
N LEU A 211 -9.62 -7.53 19.19
CA LEU A 211 -9.58 -8.46 18.06
C LEU A 211 -10.33 -9.77 18.38
N LEU A 212 -10.08 -10.36 19.56
CA LEU A 212 -10.77 -11.57 20.01
C LEU A 212 -12.26 -11.34 20.24
N ALA A 213 -12.64 -10.21 20.83
CA ALA A 213 -14.05 -9.85 21.01
C ALA A 213 -14.82 -9.72 19.69
N PHE A 214 -14.10 -9.52 18.57
CA PHE A 214 -14.68 -9.51 17.24
C PHE A 214 -14.87 -10.92 16.66
N GLU A 215 -14.00 -11.89 16.95
CA GLU A 215 -14.13 -13.29 16.49
C GLU A 215 -15.38 -14.00 16.99
N TYR A 216 -15.86 -13.62 18.17
CA TYR A 216 -17.02 -14.24 18.81
C TYR A 216 -18.35 -13.53 18.53
N ARG A 217 -18.39 -12.57 17.60
CA ARG A 217 -19.62 -11.90 17.14
C ARG A 217 -20.16 -12.53 15.87
#